data_AF-A0A6V7NV40-F1
#
_entry.id   AF-A0A6V7NV40-F1
#
_cell.length_a   1.000
_cell.length_b   1.000
_cell.length_c   1.000
_cell.angle_alpha   90.00
_cell.angle_beta   90.00
_cell.angle_gamma   90.00
#
_symmetry.space_group_name_H-M   'P 1'
#
loop_
_entity.id
_entity.type
_entity.pdbx_description
1 polymer ?
#
loop_
_entity_poly.entity_id
_entity_poly.type
_entity_poly.pdbx_seq_one_letter_code
_entity_poly.pdbx_strand_id
1 'polypeptide(L)'
;MQSSYYGDDETLLRFLRAKSMSPEKAAKMFADWEKWRVEIAPSGSVDETEIAAEFEARKAYLQRPTKDGHPLVILQACKHFAPKDQLQFKKFVAYMLDKTIASGAKEEGGGSEKMVVIIDLQHLGLKNLDANGFLIGFQYLQVVIVNNDAQKKEMIKEIGEEALPEDYGGLAQLTPIQDVKLSHWPTKN
;
A
#
# COMPACT_ATOMS: atom_id res chain seq x y z
N MET A 1 22.31 23.81 -7.62
CA MET A 1 21.05 23.07 -7.85
C MET A 1 20.89 22.18 -6.62
N GLN A 2 19.94 22.47 -5.73
CA GLN A 2 19.68 21.58 -4.60
C GLN A 2 19.21 20.25 -5.18
N SER A 3 19.93 19.17 -4.91
CA SER A 3 19.43 17.81 -5.19
C SER A 3 18.09 17.68 -4.50
N SER A 4 17.02 17.42 -5.24
CA SER A 4 15.74 17.15 -4.58
C SER A 4 15.90 15.90 -3.71
N TYR A 5 15.24 15.88 -2.55
CA TYR A 5 15.28 14.76 -1.61
C TYR A 5 14.91 13.41 -2.26
N TYR A 6 14.26 13.45 -3.43
CA TYR A 6 13.70 12.31 -4.14
C TYR A 6 14.44 11.96 -5.45
N GLY A 7 15.58 12.58 -5.72
CA GLY A 7 16.34 12.39 -6.96
C GLY A 7 17.37 11.26 -6.93
N ASP A 8 17.30 10.33 -5.97
CA ASP A 8 18.24 9.21 -5.90
C ASP A 8 18.01 8.21 -7.06
N ASP A 9 19.07 7.48 -7.43
CA ASP A 9 19.07 6.59 -8.59
C ASP A 9 17.98 5.51 -8.51
N GLU A 10 17.72 4.95 -7.32
CA GLU A 10 16.68 3.93 -7.13
C GLU A 10 15.28 4.53 -7.33
N THR A 11 15.01 5.72 -6.78
CA THR A 11 13.74 6.41 -7.02
C THR A 11 13.53 6.69 -8.50
N LEU A 12 14.52 7.23 -9.21
CA LEU A 12 14.41 7.50 -10.64
C LEU A 12 14.23 6.22 -11.47
N LEU A 13 14.96 5.15 -11.14
CA LEU A 13 14.82 3.84 -11.77
C LEU A 13 13.41 3.26 -11.60
N ARG A 14 12.74 3.49 -10.46
CA ARG A 14 11.34 3.06 -10.26
C ARG A 14 10.38 3.72 -11.26
N PHE A 15 10.53 5.03 -11.52
CA PHE A 15 9.69 5.71 -12.52
C PHE A 15 9.97 5.24 -13.94
N LEU A 16 11.24 4.97 -14.26
CA LEU A 16 11.62 4.39 -15.55
C LEU A 16 11.00 3.00 -15.75
N ARG A 17 11.15 2.08 -14.78
CA ARG A 17 10.55 0.74 -14.82
C ARG A 17 9.03 0.83 -14.99
N ALA A 18 8.37 1.69 -14.21
CA ALA A 18 6.91 1.92 -14.28
C ALA A 18 6.42 2.49 -15.62
N LYS A 19 7.32 3.06 -16.44
CA LYS A 19 7.01 3.59 -17.77
C LYS A 19 7.77 2.87 -18.88
N SER A 20 8.08 1.59 -18.67
CA SER A 20 8.72 0.72 -19.67
C SER A 20 10.01 1.34 -20.24
N MET A 21 10.80 1.94 -19.35
CA MET A 21 12.06 2.62 -19.64
C MET A 21 11.95 3.83 -20.58
N SER A 22 10.77 4.46 -20.74
CA SER A 22 10.62 5.73 -21.46
C SER A 22 11.01 6.92 -20.58
N PRO A 23 12.13 7.63 -20.87
CA PRO A 23 12.57 8.75 -20.04
C PRO A 23 11.57 9.89 -20.00
N GLU A 24 10.91 10.22 -21.12
CA GLU A 24 9.97 11.34 -21.20
C GLU A 24 8.72 11.08 -20.35
N LYS A 25 8.15 9.87 -20.46
CA LYS A 25 6.99 9.47 -19.68
C LYS A 25 7.33 9.34 -18.19
N ALA A 26 8.50 8.81 -17.87
CA ALA A 26 8.99 8.69 -16.51
C ALA A 26 9.21 10.08 -15.87
N ALA A 27 9.89 10.98 -16.58
CA ALA A 27 10.14 12.35 -16.12
C ALA A 27 8.83 13.12 -15.87
N LYS A 28 7.84 12.99 -16.75
CA LYS A 28 6.52 13.60 -16.53
C LYS A 28 5.86 13.03 -15.27
N MET A 29 5.85 11.71 -15.12
CA MET A 29 5.24 11.07 -13.94
C MET A 29 5.98 11.44 -12.65
N PHE A 30 7.31 11.49 -12.68
CA PHE A 30 8.15 11.92 -11.56
C PHE A 30 7.83 13.36 -11.14
N ALA A 31 7.74 14.29 -12.10
CA ALA A 31 7.42 15.69 -11.80
C ALA A 31 6.02 15.87 -11.20
N ASP A 32 5.04 15.10 -11.67
CA ASP A 32 3.68 15.11 -11.10
C ASP A 32 3.68 14.50 -9.68
N TRP A 33 4.43 13.40 -9.48
CA TRP A 33 4.57 12.76 -8.18
C TRP A 33 5.34 13.63 -7.17
N GLU A 34 6.43 14.29 -7.58
CA GLU A 34 7.25 15.14 -6.70
C GLU A 34 6.43 16.31 -6.16
N LYS A 35 5.64 16.97 -7.01
CA LYS A 35 4.70 18.03 -6.58
C LYS A 35 3.73 17.53 -5.52
N TRP A 36 3.08 16.39 -5.78
CA TRP A 36 2.18 15.77 -4.82
C TRP A 36 2.92 15.37 -3.53
N ARG A 37 4.15 14.89 -3.64
CA ARG A 37 4.92 14.41 -2.50
C ARG A 37 5.36 15.54 -1.58
N VAL A 38 5.71 16.70 -2.13
CA VAL A 38 6.00 17.92 -1.34
C VAL A 38 4.78 18.37 -0.54
N GLU A 39 3.56 18.22 -1.07
CA GLU A 39 2.32 18.54 -0.34
C GLU A 39 2.00 17.53 0.76
N ILE A 40 2.22 16.24 0.50
CA ILE A 40 1.78 15.15 1.40
C ILE A 40 2.81 14.83 2.48
N ALA A 41 4.10 14.85 2.15
CA ALA A 41 5.20 14.49 3.04
C ALA A 41 6.39 15.43 2.83
N PRO A 42 6.27 16.71 3.21
CA PRO A 42 7.30 17.71 2.96
C PRO A 42 8.66 17.39 3.61
N SER A 43 8.66 16.57 4.67
CA SER A 43 9.86 16.10 5.38
C SER A 43 10.44 14.79 4.81
N GLY A 44 9.90 14.26 3.70
CA GLY A 44 10.29 12.98 3.12
C GLY A 44 9.36 11.81 3.50
N SER A 45 8.79 11.87 4.70
CA SER A 45 7.90 10.85 5.25
C SER A 45 6.68 11.47 5.94
N VAL A 46 5.61 10.70 6.09
CA VAL A 46 4.41 11.12 6.83
C VAL A 46 4.59 10.76 8.30
N ASP A 47 4.39 11.73 9.21
CA ASP A 47 4.41 11.47 10.64
C ASP A 47 3.12 10.77 11.09
N GLU A 48 3.24 9.72 11.89
CA GLU A 48 2.09 8.95 12.39
C GLU A 48 1.11 9.81 13.20
N THR A 49 1.60 10.87 13.85
CA THR A 49 0.75 11.82 14.58
C THR A 49 -0.19 12.61 13.67
N GLU A 50 0.16 12.79 12.39
CA GLU A 50 -0.67 13.48 11.40
C GLU A 50 -1.80 12.60 10.85
N ILE A 51 -1.76 11.29 11.13
CA ILE A 51 -2.69 10.28 10.62
C ILE A 51 -3.35 9.45 11.73
N ALA A 52 -3.30 9.93 12.97
CA ALA A 52 -3.78 9.20 14.14
C ALA A 52 -5.24 8.71 14.00
N ALA A 53 -6.14 9.52 13.45
CA ALA A 53 -7.55 9.10 13.29
C ALA A 53 -7.71 7.94 12.29
N GLU A 54 -6.87 7.89 11.26
CA GLU A 54 -6.85 6.81 10.29
C GLU A 54 -6.25 5.51 10.87
N PHE A 55 -5.30 5.63 11.81
CA PHE A 55 -4.74 4.51 12.56
C PHE A 55 -5.75 3.90 13.53
N GLU A 56 -6.49 4.73 14.26
CA GLU A 56 -7.54 4.30 15.20
C GLU A 56 -8.64 3.48 14.49
N ALA A 57 -8.91 3.74 13.22
CA ALA A 57 -9.85 2.95 12.44
C ALA A 57 -9.42 1.49 12.23
N ARG A 58 -8.12 1.16 12.40
CA ARG A 58 -7.54 -0.19 12.29
C ARG A 58 -8.07 -0.97 11.06
N LYS A 59 -8.02 -0.30 9.91
CA LYS A 59 -8.59 -0.80 8.64
C LYS A 59 -7.56 -1.33 7.64
N ALA A 60 -6.27 -1.11 7.89
CA ALA A 60 -5.18 -1.55 7.03
C ALA A 60 -4.21 -2.46 7.78
N TYR A 61 -3.81 -3.53 7.12
CA TYR A 61 -3.03 -4.61 7.69
C TYR A 61 -1.91 -4.95 6.73
N LEU A 62 -0.68 -4.99 7.24
CA LEU A 62 0.50 -5.32 6.44
C LEU A 62 0.95 -6.71 6.85
N GLN A 63 1.08 -7.59 5.86
CA GLN A 63 1.51 -8.97 6.07
C GLN A 63 2.91 -9.16 5.54
N ARG A 64 3.52 -10.29 5.90
CA ARG A 64 4.75 -10.72 5.27
C ARG A 64 4.54 -10.86 3.75
N PRO A 65 5.60 -10.78 2.93
CA PRO A 65 5.47 -10.91 1.50
C PRO A 65 4.79 -12.23 1.09
N THR A 66 4.11 -12.21 -0.06
CA THR A 66 3.57 -13.41 -0.70
C THR A 66 4.69 -14.42 -0.97
N LYS A 67 4.33 -15.66 -1.32
CA LYS A 67 5.29 -16.70 -1.68
C LYS A 67 6.27 -16.28 -2.80
N ASP A 68 5.84 -15.37 -3.68
CA ASP A 68 6.64 -14.84 -4.79
C ASP A 68 7.43 -13.57 -4.40
N GLY A 69 7.35 -13.15 -3.14
CA GLY A 69 8.07 -12.02 -2.57
C GLY A 69 7.41 -10.66 -2.79
N HIS A 70 6.14 -10.61 -3.19
CA HIS A 70 5.41 -9.35 -3.34
C HIS A 70 4.85 -8.88 -1.98
N PRO A 71 4.95 -7.59 -1.62
CA PRO A 71 4.26 -7.05 -0.45
C PRO A 71 2.77 -7.35 -0.48
N LEU A 72 2.21 -7.67 0.69
CA LEU A 72 0.79 -7.98 0.86
C LEU A 72 0.17 -7.02 1.87
N VAL A 73 -0.82 -6.26 1.41
CA VAL A 73 -1.66 -5.41 2.27
C VAL A 73 -3.11 -5.86 2.20
N ILE A 74 -3.77 -5.86 3.34
CA ILE A 74 -5.20 -6.22 3.48
C ILE A 74 -5.93 -4.99 4.01
N LEU A 75 -7.01 -4.61 3.33
CA LEU A 75 -7.87 -3.48 3.67
C LEU A 75 -9.27 -4.01 4.04
N GLN A 76 -9.72 -3.74 5.26
CA GLN A 76 -11.08 -4.08 5.69
C GLN A 76 -12.04 -2.93 5.40
N ALA A 77 -12.81 -3.05 4.32
CA ALA A 77 -13.67 -1.98 3.83
C ALA A 77 -14.82 -1.64 4.79
N CYS A 78 -15.29 -2.59 5.59
CA CYS A 78 -16.31 -2.37 6.61
C CYS A 78 -15.87 -1.40 7.74
N LYS A 79 -14.56 -1.14 7.86
CA LYS A 79 -13.98 -0.17 8.79
C LYS A 79 -13.67 1.17 8.13
N HIS A 80 -13.84 1.27 6.81
CA HIS A 80 -13.68 2.53 6.10
C HIS A 80 -14.94 3.39 6.25
N PHE A 81 -14.74 4.67 6.51
CA PHE A 81 -15.76 5.70 6.47
C PHE A 81 -15.23 6.84 5.61
N ALA A 82 -16.14 7.54 4.93
CA ALA A 82 -15.78 8.71 4.14
C ALA A 82 -14.96 9.68 5.00
N PRO A 83 -13.74 10.07 4.55
CA PRO A 83 -12.84 10.80 5.41
C PRO A 83 -13.35 12.22 5.65
N LYS A 84 -13.45 12.60 6.92
CA LYS A 84 -13.78 13.97 7.33
C LYS A 84 -12.65 14.94 7.00
N ASP A 85 -11.41 14.46 7.10
CA ASP A 85 -10.20 15.18 6.73
C ASP A 85 -9.54 14.46 5.54
N GLN A 86 -9.71 15.05 4.36
CA GLN A 86 -9.19 14.51 3.11
C GLN A 86 -7.66 14.55 3.04
N LEU A 87 -7.02 15.53 3.68
CA LEU A 87 -5.55 15.64 3.67
C LEU A 87 -4.94 14.55 4.55
N GLN A 88 -5.49 14.35 5.74
CA GLN A 88 -5.10 13.26 6.63
C GLN A 88 -5.27 11.89 5.97
N PHE A 89 -6.39 11.66 5.28
CA PHE A 89 -6.58 10.41 4.54
C PHE A 89 -5.55 10.22 3.41
N LYS A 90 -5.24 11.26 2.63
CA LYS A 90 -4.18 11.19 1.61
C LYS A 90 -2.81 10.90 2.21
N LYS A 91 -2.49 11.49 3.36
CA LYS A 91 -1.28 11.20 4.13
C LYS A 91 -1.24 9.75 4.60
N PHE A 92 -2.36 9.21 5.08
CA PHE A 92 -2.47 7.81 5.48
C PHE A 92 -2.26 6.86 4.30
N VAL A 93 -2.85 7.15 3.13
CA VAL A 93 -2.63 6.36 1.90
C VAL A 93 -1.15 6.39 1.51
N ALA A 94 -0.52 7.56 1.55
CA ALA A 94 0.91 7.70 1.26
C ALA A 94 1.79 6.90 2.24
N TYR A 95 1.53 7.02 3.55
CA TYR A 95 2.19 6.24 4.59
C TYR A 95 2.05 4.73 4.35
N MET A 96 0.83 4.27 4.06
CA MET A 96 0.53 2.85 3.83
C MET A 96 1.32 2.31 2.64
N LEU A 97 1.33 3.04 1.52
CA LEU A 97 2.07 2.65 0.33
C LEU A 97 3.58 2.62 0.59
N ASP A 98 4.13 3.65 1.22
CA ASP A 98 5.56 3.73 1.55
C ASP A 98 6.00 2.58 2.45
N LYS A 99 5.24 2.28 3.51
CA LYS A 99 5.54 1.18 4.44
C LYS A 99 5.39 -0.19 3.76
N THR A 100 4.44 -0.33 2.85
CA THR A 100 4.26 -1.56 2.08
C THR A 100 5.42 -1.75 1.09
N ILE A 101 5.88 -0.69 0.42
CA ILE A 101 7.07 -0.74 -0.45
C ILE A 101 8.31 -1.14 0.34
N ALA A 102 8.52 -0.54 1.51
CA ALA A 102 9.63 -0.87 2.41
C ALA A 102 9.60 -2.36 2.82
N SER A 103 8.42 -2.92 3.11
CA SER A 103 8.28 -4.34 3.46
C SER A 103 8.69 -5.33 2.35
N GLY A 104 8.72 -4.88 1.09
CA GLY A 104 9.13 -5.68 -0.07
C GLY A 104 10.56 -5.47 -0.52
N ALA A 105 11.32 -4.61 0.15
CA ALA A 105 12.71 -4.37 -0.18
C ALA A 105 13.55 -5.59 0.22
N LYS A 106 14.17 -6.26 -0.76
CA LYS A 106 15.17 -7.31 -0.48
C LYS A 106 16.49 -6.66 -0.08
N GLU A 107 17.23 -7.31 0.83
CA GLU A 107 18.54 -6.85 1.33
C GLU A 107 19.59 -6.72 0.20
N GLU A 108 19.46 -7.48 -0.89
CA GLU A 108 20.42 -7.51 -2.00
C GLU A 108 20.03 -6.64 -3.22
N GLY A 109 19.30 -5.55 -3.01
CA GLY A 109 19.04 -4.56 -4.07
C GLY A 109 17.98 -5.02 -5.07
N GLY A 110 16.73 -4.97 -4.64
CA GLY A 110 15.58 -5.23 -5.51
C GLY A 110 14.29 -5.14 -4.72
N GLY A 111 13.60 -4.01 -4.82
CA GLY A 111 12.22 -3.88 -4.38
C GLY A 111 11.27 -4.55 -5.37
N SER A 112 10.23 -5.22 -4.86
CA SER A 112 9.17 -5.74 -5.73
C SER A 112 8.53 -4.63 -6.57
N GLU A 113 8.45 -4.82 -7.90
CA GLU A 113 7.74 -3.90 -8.80
C GLU A 113 6.22 -3.94 -8.62
N LYS A 114 5.72 -4.94 -7.90
CA LYS A 114 4.29 -5.22 -7.72
C LYS A 114 3.95 -5.33 -6.23
N MET A 115 2.71 -5.02 -5.89
CA MET A 115 2.13 -5.29 -4.57
C MET A 115 0.81 -6.01 -4.75
N VAL A 116 0.44 -6.82 -3.76
CA VAL A 116 -0.87 -7.49 -3.70
C VAL A 116 -1.72 -6.80 -2.65
N VAL A 117 -2.94 -6.43 -3.04
CA VAL A 117 -3.93 -5.78 -2.15
C VAL A 117 -5.15 -6.68 -2.07
N ILE A 118 -5.51 -7.13 -0.87
CA ILE A 118 -6.82 -7.75 -0.60
C ILE A 118 -7.73 -6.66 -0.06
N ILE A 119 -8.83 -6.39 -0.75
CA ILE A 119 -9.90 -5.52 -0.24
C ILE A 119 -11.02 -6.41 0.26
N ASP A 120 -11.11 -6.53 1.56
CA ASP A 120 -12.14 -7.33 2.23
C ASP A 120 -13.45 -6.54 2.29
N LEU A 121 -14.43 -7.01 1.50
CA LEU A 121 -15.77 -6.45 1.43
C LEU A 121 -16.77 -7.16 2.36
N GLN A 122 -16.32 -8.11 3.18
CA GLN A 122 -17.18 -8.75 4.17
C GLN A 122 -17.72 -7.71 5.15
N HIS A 123 -19.01 -7.84 5.50
CA HIS A 123 -19.71 -6.93 6.40
C HIS A 123 -19.76 -5.46 5.94
N LEU A 124 -19.53 -5.16 4.66
CA LEU A 124 -19.64 -3.81 4.12
C LEU A 124 -21.08 -3.29 4.23
N GLY A 125 -21.27 -2.17 4.93
CA GLY A 125 -22.55 -1.47 5.02
C GLY A 125 -22.61 -0.23 4.12
N LEU A 126 -23.82 0.28 3.86
CA LEU A 126 -24.01 1.51 3.07
C LEU A 126 -23.24 2.72 3.63
N LYS A 127 -23.11 2.81 4.96
CA LYS A 127 -22.36 3.86 5.66
C LYS A 127 -20.85 3.86 5.37
N ASN A 128 -20.33 2.75 4.84
CA ASN A 128 -18.92 2.55 4.53
C ASN A 128 -18.61 2.78 3.05
N LEU A 129 -19.63 2.96 2.20
CA LEU A 129 -19.44 3.14 0.77
C LEU A 129 -18.84 4.50 0.47
N ASP A 130 -17.65 4.47 -0.13
CA ASP A 130 -17.00 5.63 -0.75
C ASP A 130 -16.81 5.35 -2.25
N ALA A 131 -17.74 5.86 -3.06
CA ALA A 131 -17.70 5.67 -4.51
C ALA A 131 -16.43 6.22 -5.16
N ASN A 132 -15.87 7.30 -4.62
CA ASN A 132 -14.63 7.89 -5.13
C ASN A 132 -13.44 6.99 -4.83
N GLY A 133 -13.37 6.45 -3.60
CA GLY A 133 -12.35 5.48 -3.21
C GLY A 133 -12.35 4.24 -4.11
N PHE A 134 -13.54 3.68 -4.38
CA PHE A 134 -13.68 2.54 -5.29
C PHE A 134 -13.27 2.87 -6.73
N LEU A 135 -13.70 4.01 -7.27
CA LEU A 135 -13.37 4.41 -8.64
C LEU A 135 -11.84 4.50 -8.83
N ILE A 136 -11.14 5.11 -7.87
CA ILE A 136 -9.67 5.21 -7.90
C ILE A 136 -9.06 3.80 -7.85
N GLY A 137 -9.53 2.93 -6.95
CA GLY A 137 -9.07 1.55 -6.87
C GLY A 137 -9.22 0.80 -8.21
N PHE A 138 -10.41 0.83 -8.82
CA PHE A 138 -10.68 0.13 -10.08
C PHE A 138 -9.98 0.73 -11.30
N GLN A 139 -9.68 2.03 -11.28
CA GLN A 139 -9.01 2.69 -12.40
C GLN A 139 -7.52 2.34 -12.48
N TYR A 140 -6.87 2.14 -11.33
CA TYR A 140 -5.41 2.00 -11.27
C TYR A 140 -4.93 0.58 -10.91
N LEU A 141 -5.79 -0.28 -10.34
CA LEU A 141 -5.42 -1.63 -9.93
C LEU A 141 -5.95 -2.69 -10.90
N GLN A 142 -5.17 -3.76 -11.11
CA GLN A 142 -5.69 -4.98 -11.71
C GLN A 142 -6.54 -5.72 -10.67
N VAL A 143 -7.83 -5.93 -10.96
CA VAL A 143 -8.79 -6.49 -9.99
C VAL A 143 -9.21 -7.90 -10.36
N VAL A 144 -9.19 -8.79 -9.36
CA VAL A 144 -9.80 -10.13 -9.39
C VAL A 144 -10.83 -10.19 -8.26
N ILE A 145 -12.04 -10.65 -8.58
CA ILE A 145 -13.12 -10.82 -7.60
C ILE A 145 -13.13 -12.26 -7.12
N VAL A 146 -13.06 -12.45 -5.80
CA VAL A 146 -13.14 -13.75 -5.12
C VAL A 146 -14.48 -13.84 -4.39
N ASN A 147 -15.40 -14.66 -4.89
CA ASN A 147 -16.75 -14.79 -4.36
C ASN A 147 -17.21 -16.25 -4.18
N ASN A 148 -16.32 -17.23 -4.42
CA ASN A 148 -16.60 -18.64 -4.23
C ASN A 148 -15.34 -19.41 -3.78
N ASP A 149 -15.55 -20.64 -3.31
CA ASP A 149 -14.48 -21.48 -2.75
C ASP A 149 -13.37 -21.83 -3.73
N ALA A 150 -13.69 -21.98 -5.03
CA ALA A 150 -12.67 -22.29 -6.04
C ALA A 150 -11.73 -21.10 -6.24
N GLN A 151 -12.28 -19.89 -6.36
CA GLN A 151 -11.49 -18.66 -6.43
C GLN A 151 -10.72 -18.41 -5.14
N LYS A 152 -11.31 -18.70 -3.98
CA LYS A 152 -10.62 -18.59 -2.68
C LYS A 152 -9.41 -19.51 -2.63
N LYS A 153 -9.55 -20.76 -3.07
CA LYS A 153 -8.43 -21.72 -3.15
C LYS A 153 -7.33 -21.24 -4.10
N GLU A 154 -7.66 -20.68 -5.26
CA GLU A 154 -6.63 -20.15 -6.17
C GLU A 154 -5.92 -18.93 -5.56
N MET A 155 -6.67 -18.00 -4.94
CA MET A 155 -6.08 -16.87 -4.22
C MET A 155 -5.10 -17.31 -3.13
N ILE A 156 -5.48 -18.30 -2.31
CA ILE A 156 -4.61 -18.86 -1.26
C ILE A 156 -3.33 -19.44 -1.89
N LYS A 157 -3.48 -20.21 -2.98
CA LYS A 157 -2.36 -20.81 -3.69
C LYS A 157 -1.44 -19.77 -4.32
N GLU A 158 -1.97 -18.69 -4.90
CA GLU A 158 -1.20 -17.59 -5.49
C GLU A 158 -0.45 -16.77 -4.44
N ILE A 159 -1.10 -16.44 -3.32
CA ILE A 159 -0.51 -15.62 -2.26
C ILE A 159 0.45 -16.43 -1.38
N GLY A 160 0.12 -17.69 -1.11
CA GLY A 160 0.81 -18.56 -0.16
C GLY A 160 0.17 -18.52 1.23
N GLU A 161 -0.16 -19.70 1.76
CA GLU A 161 -0.87 -19.89 3.04
C GLU A 161 -0.18 -19.21 4.21
N GLU A 162 1.13 -19.33 4.30
CA GLU A 162 1.88 -18.75 5.40
C GLU A 162 1.84 -17.20 5.40
N ALA A 163 1.64 -16.52 4.26
CA ALA A 163 1.54 -15.06 4.17
C ALA A 163 0.14 -14.52 4.45
N LEU A 164 -0.86 -15.38 4.25
CA LEU A 164 -2.27 -15.03 4.33
C LEU A 164 -2.80 -15.29 5.75
N PRO A 165 -3.62 -14.41 6.34
CA PRO A 165 -4.17 -14.66 7.67
C PRO A 165 -5.18 -15.82 7.70
N GLU A 166 -5.38 -16.41 8.89
CA GLU A 166 -6.35 -17.49 9.12
C GLU A 166 -7.76 -17.15 8.62
N ASP A 167 -8.24 -15.92 8.87
CA ASP A 167 -9.56 -15.42 8.41
C ASP A 167 -9.73 -15.50 6.88
N TYR A 168 -8.62 -15.45 6.15
CA TYR A 168 -8.58 -15.50 4.68
C TYR A 168 -8.19 -16.90 4.16
N GLY A 169 -7.96 -17.87 5.05
CA GLY A 169 -7.65 -19.26 4.73
C GLY A 169 -6.16 -19.62 4.71
N GLY A 170 -5.31 -18.77 5.31
CA GLY A 170 -3.89 -19.07 5.50
C GLY A 170 -3.53 -19.43 6.94
N LEU A 171 -2.28 -19.19 7.32
CA LEU A 171 -1.68 -19.56 8.61
C LEU A 171 -1.13 -18.35 9.38
N ALA A 172 -1.18 -17.16 8.81
CA ALA A 172 -0.63 -15.96 9.44
C ALA A 172 -1.60 -15.36 10.47
N GLN A 173 -1.05 -14.56 11.38
CA GLN A 173 -1.83 -13.64 12.18
C GLN A 173 -2.05 -12.32 11.44
N LEU A 174 -3.30 -11.87 11.38
CA LEU A 174 -3.64 -10.57 10.83
C LEU A 174 -2.99 -9.45 11.66
N THR A 175 -2.03 -8.74 11.05
CA THR A 175 -1.19 -7.75 11.75
C THR A 175 -1.49 -6.33 11.24
N PRO A 176 -2.02 -5.45 12.10
CA PRO A 176 -2.28 -4.05 11.76
C PRO A 176 -1.01 -3.35 11.29
N ILE A 177 -1.12 -2.48 10.28
CA ILE A 177 0.05 -1.86 9.67
C ILE A 177 0.90 -1.05 10.66
N GLN A 178 0.27 -0.46 11.68
CA GLN A 178 0.96 0.26 12.76
C GLN A 178 1.79 -0.65 13.68
N ASP A 179 1.43 -1.94 13.79
CA ASP A 179 2.07 -2.88 14.71
C ASP A 179 3.26 -3.60 14.01
N VAL A 180 3.41 -3.44 12.68
CA VAL A 180 4.51 -4.00 11.90
C VAL A 180 5.80 -3.19 12.08
N LYS A 181 6.86 -3.88 12.51
CA LYS A 181 8.23 -3.35 12.61
C LYS A 181 9.05 -3.79 11.40
N LEU A 182 9.67 -2.83 10.72
CA LEU A 182 10.63 -3.09 9.65
C LEU A 182 11.98 -2.52 10.07
N SER A 183 13.06 -3.25 9.80
CA SER A 183 14.43 -2.91 10.24
C SER A 183 14.92 -1.54 9.75
N HIS A 184 14.44 -1.10 8.60
CA HIS A 184 14.83 0.14 7.92
C HIS A 184 13.69 1.17 7.86
N TRP A 185 12.56 0.91 8.51
CA TRP A 185 11.48 1.89 8.63
C TRP A 185 11.75 2.78 9.85
N PRO A 186 11.48 4.09 9.77
CA PRO A 186 11.63 4.98 10.93
C PRO A 186 10.78 4.46 12.09
N THR A 187 11.42 3.87 13.10
CA THR A 187 10.77 3.53 14.36
C THR A 187 10.91 4.69 15.31
N LYS A 188 9.80 5.30 15.74
CA LYS A 188 9.84 6.17 16.91
C LYS A 188 9.94 5.27 18.16
N ASN A 189 11.05 5.42 18.90
CA ASN A 189 11.19 4.92 20.27
C ASN A 189 10.20 5.65 21.18
#